data_AF-A0A817LVU7-F1
#
_entry.id   AF-A0A817LVU7-F1
#
_cell.length_a   1.000
_cell.length_b   1.000
_cell.length_c   1.000
_cell.angle_alpha   90.00
_cell.angle_beta   90.00
_cell.angle_gamma   90.00
#
_symmetry.space_group_name_H-M   'P 1'
#
loop_
_entity.id
_entity.type
_entity.pdbx_description
1 polymer ?
#
loop_
_entity_poly.entity_id
_entity_poly.type
_entity_poly.pdbx_seq_one_letter_code
_entity_poly.pdbx_strand_id
1 'polypeptide(L)'
;MDAFLSKPTSHGHAPQSDRVPAIQLKNEIKARAATTDEPSSSILHSALRTYPLSAAGQLPRSDALTLTIRRQRTTETVDANGHLPEKLRKTYRDEDFILHEDEHLIIFTTKNNLSILKQNKHWFADGTFKVSY
;
A
#
# COMPACT_ATOMS: atom_id res chain seq x y z
N MET A 1 24.33 21.09 -5.30
CA MET A 1 22.88 20.86 -5.47
C MET A 1 22.33 20.68 -4.07
N ASP A 2 21.83 21.76 -3.49
CA ASP A 2 21.23 21.72 -2.16
C ASP A 2 19.84 21.12 -2.30
N ALA A 3 19.65 19.93 -1.76
CA ALA A 3 18.34 19.32 -1.66
C ALA A 3 17.49 20.20 -0.74
N PHE A 4 16.53 20.92 -1.30
CA PHE A 4 15.53 21.66 -0.54
C PHE A 4 14.61 20.64 0.15
N LEU A 5 15.00 20.20 1.36
CA LEU A 5 14.11 19.50 2.27
C LEU A 5 13.01 20.49 2.67
N SER A 6 11.80 20.29 2.14
CA SER A 6 10.62 21.02 2.60
C SER A 6 10.51 20.89 4.12
N LYS A 7 10.17 22.01 4.79
CA LYS A 7 10.04 21.98 6.24
C LYS A 7 8.92 21.01 6.63
N PRO A 8 9.11 20.14 7.63
CA PRO A 8 8.06 19.24 8.10
C PRO A 8 6.79 20.03 8.43
N THR A 9 5.64 19.47 8.08
CA THR A 9 4.34 20.02 8.47
C THR A 9 4.27 20.12 10.00
N SER A 10 3.65 21.18 10.53
CA SER A 10 3.52 21.37 11.98
C SER A 10 2.75 20.21 12.60
N HIS A 11 3.42 19.42 13.45
CA HIS A 11 2.80 18.30 14.15
C HIS A 11 2.11 18.77 15.43
N GLY A 12 0.89 18.30 15.69
CA GLY A 12 0.16 18.52 16.95
C GLY A 12 0.53 17.52 18.06
N HIS A 13 1.61 16.77 17.89
CA HIS A 13 2.05 15.73 18.82
C HIS A 13 3.58 15.59 18.80
N ALA A 14 4.13 14.99 19.85
CA ALA A 14 5.54 14.64 19.90
C ALA A 14 5.89 13.52 18.89
N PRO A 15 7.15 13.41 18.44
CA PRO A 15 7.60 12.31 17.60
C PRO A 15 7.44 10.94 18.28
N GLN A 16 7.04 9.93 17.51
CA GLN A 16 6.94 8.53 17.96
C GLN A 16 8.09 7.72 17.36
N SER A 17 9.28 7.85 17.95
CA SER A 17 10.51 7.23 17.44
C SER A 17 10.49 5.70 17.47
N ASP A 18 9.76 5.13 18.42
CA ASP A 18 9.53 3.69 18.58
C ASP A 18 8.75 3.06 17.41
N ARG A 19 7.93 3.83 16.69
CA ARG A 19 7.19 3.36 15.51
C ARG A 19 8.09 3.15 14.29
N VAL A 20 9.20 3.87 14.20
CA VAL A 20 10.09 3.83 13.03
C VAL A 20 10.66 2.42 12.82
N PRO A 21 11.25 1.75 13.84
CA PRO A 21 11.70 0.36 13.70
C PRO A 21 10.59 -0.61 13.26
N ALA A 22 9.36 -0.45 13.76
CA ALA A 22 8.25 -1.33 13.36
C ALA A 22 7.88 -1.19 11.88
N ILE A 23 7.90 0.05 11.35
CA ILE A 23 7.68 0.33 9.93
C ILE A 23 8.81 -0.26 9.09
N GLN A 24 10.06 -0.06 9.51
CA GLN A 24 11.24 -0.59 8.82
C GLN A 24 11.21 -2.12 8.75
N LEU A 25 10.95 -2.79 9.88
CA LEU A 25 10.80 -4.25 9.94
C LEU A 25 9.73 -4.75 8.97
N LYS A 26 8.55 -4.09 8.96
CA LYS A 26 7.45 -4.45 8.07
C LYS A 26 7.83 -4.33 6.60
N ASN A 27 8.59 -3.30 6.25
CA ASN A 27 9.07 -3.10 4.89
C ASN A 27 10.14 -4.13 4.51
N GLU A 28 11.06 -4.45 5.42
CA GLU A 28 12.09 -5.48 5.21
C GLU A 28 11.47 -6.85 4.94
N ILE A 29 10.57 -7.32 5.82
CA ILE A 29 9.96 -8.64 5.66
C ILE A 29 9.13 -8.73 4.38
N LYS A 30 8.52 -7.61 3.95
CA LYS A 30 7.80 -7.55 2.66
C LYS A 30 8.75 -7.61 1.47
N ALA A 31 9.83 -6.84 1.49
CA ALA A 31 10.82 -6.83 0.42
C ALA A 31 11.43 -8.23 0.24
N ARG A 32 11.88 -8.85 1.34
CA ARG A 32 12.41 -10.23 1.31
C ARG A 32 11.37 -11.23 0.84
N ALA A 33 10.14 -11.15 1.34
CA ALA A 33 9.07 -12.06 0.92
C ALA A 33 8.74 -11.96 -0.57
N ALA A 34 8.96 -10.80 -1.20
CA ALA A 34 8.72 -10.59 -2.63
C ALA A 34 9.86 -11.10 -3.52
N THR A 35 11.09 -11.21 -2.99
CA THR A 35 12.29 -11.53 -3.78
C THR A 35 12.93 -12.87 -3.43
N THR A 36 12.51 -13.55 -2.36
CA THR A 36 13.11 -14.81 -1.90
C THR A 36 12.09 -15.89 -1.53
N ASP A 37 12.48 -17.15 -1.74
CA ASP A 37 11.71 -18.35 -1.41
C ASP A 37 11.95 -18.89 0.02
N GLU A 38 12.61 -18.11 0.88
CA GLU A 38 12.92 -18.52 2.25
C GLU A 38 11.65 -18.91 3.05
N PRO A 39 11.70 -19.83 4.02
CA PRO A 39 10.55 -20.06 4.88
C PRO A 39 10.12 -18.78 5.61
N SER A 40 8.81 -18.54 5.79
CA SER A 40 8.33 -17.32 6.46
C SER A 40 8.88 -17.17 7.89
N SER A 41 9.09 -18.30 8.58
CA SER A 41 9.74 -18.34 9.89
C SER A 41 11.18 -17.86 9.83
N SER A 42 11.95 -18.26 8.81
CA SER A 42 13.34 -17.82 8.62
C SER A 42 13.41 -16.30 8.43
N ILE A 43 12.59 -15.75 7.53
CA ILE A 43 12.51 -14.30 7.30
C ILE A 43 12.18 -13.57 8.60
N LEU A 44 11.15 -14.03 9.33
CA LEU A 44 10.70 -13.39 10.56
C LEU A 44 11.75 -13.45 11.67
N HIS A 45 12.34 -14.62 11.95
CA HIS A 45 13.35 -14.76 12.99
C HIS A 45 14.61 -13.98 12.68
N SER A 46 15.04 -13.97 11.41
CA SER A 46 16.18 -13.18 10.96
C SER A 46 15.94 -11.68 11.17
N ALA A 47 14.77 -11.17 10.81
CA ALA A 47 14.43 -9.76 10.93
C ALA A 47 14.21 -9.34 12.40
N LEU A 48 13.64 -10.21 13.23
CA LEU A 48 13.46 -9.94 14.67
C LEU A 48 14.78 -9.93 15.45
N ARG A 49 15.82 -10.63 14.98
CA ARG A 49 17.12 -10.70 15.67
C ARG A 49 17.78 -9.33 15.82
N THR A 50 17.57 -8.44 14.86
CA THR A 50 18.12 -7.08 14.83
C THR A 50 17.14 -6.04 15.36
N TYR A 51 15.94 -6.45 15.79
CA TYR A 51 14.88 -5.54 16.22
C TYR A 51 15.17 -4.97 17.63
N PRO A 52 15.08 -3.64 17.84
CA PRO A 52 15.44 -3.03 19.11
C PRO A 52 14.40 -3.31 20.19
N LEU A 53 14.86 -3.73 21.37
CA LEU A 53 14.00 -4.01 22.54
C LEU A 53 13.21 -2.77 22.99
N SER A 54 13.77 -1.57 22.83
CA SER A 54 13.10 -0.30 23.15
C SER A 54 11.84 -0.04 22.31
N ALA A 55 11.71 -0.68 21.15
CA ALA A 55 10.54 -0.57 20.27
C ALA A 55 9.62 -1.81 20.34
N ALA A 56 9.91 -2.80 21.20
CA ALA A 56 9.16 -4.06 21.25
C ALA A 56 7.65 -3.88 21.43
N GLY A 57 7.22 -2.83 22.15
CA GLY A 57 5.80 -2.50 22.33
C GLY A 57 5.07 -2.07 21.05
N GLN A 58 5.79 -1.75 19.97
CA GLN A 58 5.21 -1.39 18.67
C GLN A 58 5.09 -2.58 17.72
N LEU A 59 5.60 -3.77 18.11
CA LEU A 59 5.51 -4.95 17.27
C LEU A 59 4.08 -5.49 17.20
N PRO A 60 3.56 -5.77 16.00
CA PRO A 60 2.42 -6.65 15.84
C PRO A 60 2.73 -8.05 16.38
N ARG A 61 1.69 -8.82 16.68
CA ARG A 61 1.83 -10.24 17.02
C ARG A 61 2.57 -11.00 15.91
N SER A 62 3.36 -12.00 16.29
CA SER A 62 4.13 -12.86 15.36
C SER A 62 3.29 -13.44 14.23
N ASP A 63 2.06 -13.85 14.54
CA ASP A 63 1.13 -14.41 13.54
C ASP A 63 0.72 -13.37 12.49
N ALA A 64 0.53 -12.12 12.90
CA ALA A 64 0.21 -11.02 11.99
C ALA A 64 1.39 -10.70 11.06
N LEU A 65 2.63 -10.76 11.58
CA LEU A 65 3.84 -10.60 10.77
C LEU A 65 4.00 -11.76 9.78
N THR A 66 3.74 -13.00 10.22
CA THR A 66 3.77 -14.19 9.36
C THR A 66 2.72 -14.12 8.25
N LEU A 67 1.50 -13.67 8.58
CA LEU A 67 0.45 -13.43 7.59
C LEU A 67 0.84 -12.33 6.60
N THR A 68 1.54 -11.29 7.05
CA THR A 68 2.06 -10.24 6.16
C THR A 68 3.02 -10.81 5.12
N ILE A 69 3.97 -11.66 5.54
CA ILE A 69 4.90 -12.36 4.65
C ILE A 69 4.14 -13.23 3.64
N ARG A 70 3.19 -14.04 4.11
CA ARG A 70 2.39 -14.93 3.23
C ARG A 70 1.58 -14.15 2.21
N ARG A 71 0.90 -13.07 2.63
CA ARG A 71 0.11 -12.20 1.74
C ARG A 71 0.99 -11.53 0.68
N GLN A 72 2.20 -11.12 1.06
CA GLN A 72 3.13 -10.51 0.12
C GLN A 72 3.50 -11.48 -1.01
N ARG A 73 3.67 -12.77 -0.72
CA ARG A 73 3.97 -13.81 -1.72
C ARG A 73 2.83 -14.09 -2.68
N THR A 74 1.59 -13.99 -2.19
CA THR A 74 0.40 -14.18 -3.00
C THR A 74 -0.10 -12.87 -3.61
N THR A 75 0.64 -11.78 -3.45
CA THR A 75 0.27 -10.49 -4.05
C THR A 75 0.47 -10.60 -5.54
N GLU A 76 -0.61 -10.42 -6.29
CA GLU A 76 -0.50 -10.39 -7.73
C GLU A 76 0.24 -9.13 -8.17
N THR A 77 1.16 -9.32 -9.11
CA THR A 77 1.94 -8.24 -9.70
C THR A 77 1.17 -7.62 -10.85
N VAL A 78 1.41 -6.33 -11.07
CA VAL A 78 1.02 -5.69 -12.32
C VAL A 78 1.70 -6.38 -13.51
N ASP A 79 1.08 -6.29 -14.69
CA ASP A 79 1.69 -6.80 -15.92
C ASP A 79 2.90 -5.94 -16.35
N ALA A 80 3.54 -6.31 -17.46
CA ALA A 80 4.70 -5.58 -18.00
C ALA A 80 4.40 -4.12 -18.37
N ASN A 81 3.11 -3.78 -18.58
CA ASN A 81 2.65 -2.44 -18.91
C ASN A 81 2.13 -1.68 -17.68
N GLY A 82 2.21 -2.28 -16.49
CA GLY A 82 1.73 -1.68 -15.24
C GLY A 82 0.24 -1.88 -14.99
N HIS A 83 -0.47 -2.65 -15.82
CA HIS A 83 -1.90 -2.90 -15.61
C HIS A 83 -2.14 -3.84 -14.44
N LEU A 84 -3.23 -3.58 -13.73
CA LEU A 84 -3.70 -4.48 -12.68
C LEU A 84 -4.14 -5.84 -13.25
N PRO A 85 -3.92 -6.94 -12.51
CA PRO A 85 -4.43 -8.28 -12.86
C PRO A 85 -5.94 -8.29 -13.14
N GLU A 86 -6.36 -9.09 -14.12
CA GLU A 86 -7.76 -9.15 -14.60
C GLU A 86 -8.79 -9.29 -13.47
N LYS A 87 -8.50 -10.14 -12.47
CA LYS A 87 -9.41 -10.35 -11.33
C LYS A 87 -9.65 -9.09 -10.50
N LEU A 88 -8.72 -8.14 -10.54
CA LEU A 88 -8.78 -6.85 -9.82
C LEU A 88 -9.36 -5.74 -10.72
N ARG A 89 -9.53 -5.98 -12.02
CA ARG A 89 -10.13 -5.04 -12.97
C ARG A 89 -11.66 -5.08 -12.95
N LYS A 90 -12.25 -6.07 -12.28
CA LYS A 90 -13.69 -6.30 -12.21
C LYS A 90 -14.22 -6.21 -10.78
N THR A 91 -15.51 -5.90 -10.66
CA THR A 91 -16.25 -5.99 -9.40
C THR A 91 -16.53 -7.44 -9.02
N TYR A 92 -16.99 -7.67 -7.79
CA TYR A 92 -17.48 -8.99 -7.34
C TYR A 92 -18.70 -9.52 -8.13
N ARG A 93 -19.31 -8.69 -8.97
CA ARG A 93 -20.43 -9.04 -9.86
C ARG A 93 -19.99 -9.25 -11.31
N ASP A 94 -18.68 -9.34 -11.56
CA ASP A 94 -18.08 -9.51 -12.89
C ASP A 94 -18.30 -8.32 -13.84
N GLU A 95 -18.61 -7.13 -13.28
CA GLU A 95 -18.68 -5.87 -14.06
C GLU A 95 -17.30 -5.21 -14.15
N ASP A 96 -16.98 -4.61 -15.30
CA ASP A 96 -15.77 -3.80 -15.47
C ASP A 96 -15.74 -2.66 -14.45
N PHE A 97 -14.63 -2.56 -13.71
CA PHE A 97 -14.40 -1.53 -12.70
C PHE A 97 -13.32 -0.52 -13.11
N ILE A 98 -12.37 -0.92 -13.95
CA ILE A 98 -11.42 0.02 -14.59
C ILE A 98 -11.97 0.35 -15.96
N LEU A 99 -12.71 1.46 -16.06
CA LEU A 99 -13.40 1.82 -17.30
C LEU A 99 -12.51 2.63 -18.26
N HIS A 100 -11.52 3.34 -17.72
CA HIS A 100 -10.52 4.09 -18.48
C HIS A 100 -9.17 3.97 -17.80
N GLU A 101 -8.12 3.72 -18.56
CA GLU A 101 -6.74 3.63 -18.09
C GLU A 101 -5.82 4.07 -19.22
N ASP A 102 -5.09 5.17 -18.97
CA ASP A 102 -3.97 5.62 -19.79
C ASP A 102 -2.80 6.06 -18.88
N GLU A 103 -1.74 6.60 -19.48
CA GLU A 103 -0.53 7.01 -18.76
C GLU A 103 -0.77 8.11 -17.71
N HIS A 104 -1.85 8.89 -17.85
CA HIS A 104 -2.12 10.07 -17.01
C HIS A 104 -3.33 9.88 -16.10
N LEU A 105 -4.27 9.01 -16.46
CA LEU A 105 -5.57 8.92 -15.82
C LEU A 105 -6.06 7.47 -15.76
N ILE A 106 -6.47 7.06 -14.56
CA ILE A 106 -7.20 5.82 -14.31
C ILE A 106 -8.55 6.18 -13.69
N ILE A 107 -9.63 5.67 -14.29
CA ILE A 107 -11.00 5.86 -13.80
C ILE A 107 -11.54 4.54 -13.27
N PHE A 108 -11.70 4.48 -11.94
CA PHE A 108 -12.33 3.38 -11.23
C PHE A 108 -13.83 3.63 -11.08
N THR A 109 -14.64 2.98 -11.90
CA THR A 109 -16.11 3.10 -11.87
C THR A 109 -16.76 1.98 -12.68
N THR A 110 -18.08 1.85 -12.57
CA THR A 110 -18.88 0.97 -13.44
C THR A 110 -19.73 1.80 -14.40
N LYS A 111 -20.20 1.17 -15.49
CA LYS A 111 -21.15 1.82 -16.42
C LYS A 111 -22.41 2.31 -15.69
N ASN A 112 -22.89 1.55 -14.70
CA ASN A 112 -24.04 1.94 -13.90
C ASN A 112 -23.76 3.22 -13.08
N ASN A 113 -22.60 3.31 -12.42
CA ASN A 113 -22.21 4.51 -11.69
C ASN A 113 -22.11 5.72 -12.62
N LEU A 114 -21.58 5.56 -13.84
CA LEU A 114 -21.58 6.64 -14.84
C LEU A 114 -22.99 7.02 -15.30
N SER A 115 -23.90 6.07 -15.47
CA SER A 115 -25.30 6.36 -15.81
C SER A 115 -25.98 7.19 -14.70
N ILE A 116 -25.73 6.85 -13.43
CA ILE A 116 -26.21 7.62 -12.28
C ILE A 116 -25.65 9.04 -12.34
N LEU A 117 -24.33 9.19 -12.50
CA LEU A 117 -23.71 10.51 -12.63
C LEU A 117 -24.32 11.31 -13.79
N LYS A 118 -24.49 10.71 -14.97
CA LYS A 118 -25.11 11.35 -16.14
C LYS A 118 -26.53 11.86 -15.89
N GLN A 119 -27.33 11.16 -15.09
CA GLN A 119 -28.72 11.53 -14.80
C GLN A 119 -28.84 12.64 -13.75
N ASN A 120 -27.81 12.86 -12.93
CA ASN A 120 -27.82 13.83 -11.86
C ASN A 120 -27.19 15.15 -12.28
N LYS A 121 -27.91 16.27 -12.06
CA LYS A 121 -27.48 17.62 -12.43
C LYS A 121 -26.28 18.13 -11.62
N HIS A 122 -26.10 17.63 -10.40
CA HIS A 122 -25.10 18.12 -9.46
C HIS A 122 -24.19 16.98 -9.02
N TRP A 123 -22.88 17.17 -9.17
CA TRP A 123 -21.86 16.22 -8.70
C TRP A 123 -21.07 16.86 -7.57
N PHE A 124 -20.91 16.13 -6.49
CA PHE A 124 -20.02 16.50 -5.40
C PHE A 124 -18.81 15.58 -5.48
N ALA A 125 -17.63 16.17 -5.66
CA ALA A 125 -16.37 15.45 -5.73
C ALA A 125 -15.41 16.04 -4.70
N ASP A 126 -14.70 15.17 -4.01
CA ASP A 126 -13.59 15.51 -3.13
C ASP A 126 -12.32 14.81 -3.65
N GLY A 127 -11.17 15.44 -3.45
CA GLY A 127 -9.90 15.01 -4.03
C GLY A 127 -8.80 15.00 -2.99
N THR A 128 -8.07 13.89 -2.89
CA THR A 128 -6.81 13.86 -2.14
C THR A 128 -5.67 14.19 -3.09
N PHE A 129 -5.10 15.37 -2.97
CA PHE A 129 -3.96 15.80 -3.79
C PHE A 129 -2.66 15.50 -3.04
N LYS A 130 -1.80 14.68 -3.63
CA LYS A 130 -0.43 14.53 -3.15
C LYS A 130 0.37 15.74 -3.62
N VAL A 131 0.67 16.65 -2.70
CA VAL A 131 1.60 17.74 -2.97
C VAL A 131 3.01 17.15 -2.96
N SER A 132 3.63 17.05 -4.13
CA SER A 132 5.06 16.76 -4.25
C SER A 132 5.80 18.07 -4.04
N TYR A 133 6.57 18.16 -2.95
CA TYR A 133 7.53 19.25 -2.73
C TYR A 133 8.91 18.81 -3.20
#